data_AF-A0ABD2B3L0-F1
#
_entry.id   AF-A0ABD2B3L0-F1
#
_cell.length_a   1.000
_cell.length_b   1.000
_cell.length_c   1.000
_cell.angle_alpha   90.00
_cell.angle_beta   90.00
_cell.angle_gamma   90.00
#
_symmetry.space_group_name_H-M   'P 1'
#
loop_
_entity.id
_entity.type
_entity.pdbx_description
1 polymer ?
#
loop_
_entity_poly.entity_id
_entity_poly.type
_entity_poly.pdbx_seq_one_letter_code
_entity_poly.pdbx_strand_id
1 'polypeptide(L)'
;MSAWERTLRSKESWKLGFGATFLKTNQQPALYQWLVKLKSAILAKCSLYFHTTLSQQATSGEMRSIMSEQSVDYYHKIQSFQRKHDVVAVLIVFDSRGMKDSGPGYRYSGRKSETSEEFTVVVSCPYAFTQKPLIHWDNIQNKIKERYAELLTMDKIIYAKCLKDLCTYALYNMDPKMTLVTNMRPKNRRTRKDMSLHL
;
A
#
# COMPACT_ATOMS: atom_id res chain seq x y z
N MET A 1 -13.22 0.33 -19.01
CA MET A 1 -14.40 0.52 -18.13
C MET A 1 -15.20 1.77 -18.52
N SER A 2 -14.60 2.96 -18.66
CA SER A 2 -15.34 4.18 -19.03
C SER A 2 -16.06 4.09 -20.38
N ALA A 3 -15.51 3.35 -21.35
CA ALA A 3 -16.20 3.07 -22.61
C ALA A 3 -17.44 2.16 -22.43
N TRP A 4 -17.37 1.16 -21.56
CA TRP A 4 -18.50 0.28 -21.24
C TRP A 4 -19.57 1.00 -20.42
N GLU A 5 -19.17 1.86 -19.49
CA GLU A 5 -20.08 2.74 -18.74
C GLU A 5 -20.90 3.63 -19.66
N ARG A 6 -20.27 4.21 -20.69
CA ARG A 6 -20.95 5.02 -21.70
C ARG A 6 -21.98 4.21 -22.49
N THR A 7 -21.65 2.98 -22.87
CA THR A 7 -22.55 2.09 -23.63
C THR A 7 -23.69 1.51 -22.78
N LEU A 8 -23.47 1.27 -21.48
CA LEU A 8 -24.51 0.83 -20.55
C LEU A 8 -25.52 1.95 -20.29
N ARG A 9 -25.05 3.18 -20.04
CA ARG A 9 -25.92 4.34 -19.83
C ARG A 9 -26.79 4.66 -21.06
N SER A 10 -26.28 4.48 -22.28
CA SER A 10 -27.02 4.76 -23.51
C SER A 10 -28.12 3.73 -23.83
N LYS A 11 -28.00 2.50 -23.35
CA LYS A 11 -29.02 1.44 -23.54
C LYS A 11 -30.21 1.55 -22.58
N GLU A 12 -30.01 2.05 -21.37
CA GLU A 12 -31.06 2.20 -20.35
C GLU A 12 -31.96 3.42 -20.58
N SER A 13 -31.45 4.44 -21.29
CA SER A 13 -32.19 5.68 -21.58
C SER A 13 -33.42 5.52 -22.48
N TRP A 14 -33.62 4.36 -23.13
CA TRP A 14 -34.76 4.12 -24.04
C TRP A 14 -35.94 3.37 -23.40
N LYS A 15 -35.86 2.98 -22.11
CA LYS A 15 -36.91 2.16 -21.46
C LYS A 15 -37.70 2.86 -20.36
N LEU A 16 -37.64 4.19 -20.24
CA LEU A 16 -38.32 4.92 -19.16
C LEU A 16 -39.51 5.73 -19.69
N GLY A 17 -40.59 5.01 -20.02
CA GLY A 17 -41.94 5.56 -19.99
C GLY A 17 -42.34 5.89 -18.55
N PHE A 18 -43.05 7.00 -18.40
CA PHE A 18 -43.57 7.61 -17.19
C PHE A 18 -44.07 6.59 -16.13
N GLY A 19 -43.32 6.38 -15.05
CA GLY A 19 -43.77 5.58 -13.89
C GLY A 19 -42.69 4.98 -12.98
N ALA A 20 -41.43 4.87 -13.43
CA ALA A 20 -40.40 4.09 -12.73
C ALA A 20 -39.54 4.85 -11.69
N THR A 21 -40.06 5.93 -11.09
CA THR A 21 -39.24 6.79 -10.20
C THR A 21 -39.07 6.27 -8.77
N PHE A 22 -39.83 5.23 -8.35
CA PHE A 22 -39.83 4.73 -6.96
C PHE A 22 -39.06 3.42 -6.70
N LEU A 23 -38.47 2.79 -7.73
CA LEU A 23 -37.69 1.54 -7.60
C LEU A 23 -36.24 1.69 -8.10
N LYS A 24 -35.63 2.87 -7.91
CA LYS A 24 -34.22 3.11 -8.28
C LYS A 24 -33.23 2.46 -7.29
N THR A 25 -33.38 1.17 -7.02
CA THR A 25 -32.27 0.34 -6.53
C THR A 25 -31.36 0.05 -7.72
N ASN A 26 -30.20 0.71 -7.73
CA ASN A 26 -29.04 0.54 -8.62
C ASN A 26 -29.09 -0.75 -9.50
N GLN A 27 -29.69 -0.65 -10.70
CA GLN A 27 -29.99 -1.80 -11.58
C GLN A 27 -28.77 -2.36 -12.34
N GLN A 28 -27.56 -2.08 -11.86
CA GLN A 28 -26.38 -2.66 -12.49
C GLN A 28 -26.21 -4.12 -12.06
N PRO A 29 -25.94 -5.05 -12.99
CA PRO A 29 -25.71 -6.46 -12.65
C PRO A 29 -24.64 -6.61 -11.56
N ALA A 30 -24.82 -7.57 -10.64
CA ALA A 30 -23.90 -7.78 -9.51
C ALA A 30 -22.44 -7.99 -9.97
N LEU A 31 -22.23 -8.70 -11.07
CA LEU A 31 -20.91 -8.88 -11.68
C LEU A 31 -20.29 -7.56 -12.13
N TYR A 32 -21.08 -6.67 -12.74
CA TYR A 32 -20.60 -5.36 -13.15
C TYR A 32 -20.17 -4.53 -11.94
N GLN A 33 -20.99 -4.49 -10.89
CA GLN A 33 -20.66 -3.79 -9.65
C GLN A 33 -19.38 -4.36 -9.00
N TRP A 34 -19.21 -5.69 -9.03
CA TRP A 34 -18.00 -6.35 -8.56
C TRP A 34 -16.77 -5.94 -9.37
N LEU A 35 -16.86 -5.89 -10.71
CA LEU A 35 -15.77 -5.43 -11.56
C LEU A 35 -15.39 -3.97 -11.28
N VAL A 36 -16.37 -3.10 -11.02
CA VAL A 36 -16.11 -1.69 -10.65
C VAL A 36 -15.39 -1.61 -9.30
N LYS A 37 -15.82 -2.40 -8.31
CA LYS A 37 -15.15 -2.50 -7.01
C LYS A 37 -13.72 -3.04 -7.15
N LEU A 38 -13.51 -4.08 -7.95
CA LEU A 38 -12.19 -4.66 -8.20
C LEU A 38 -11.25 -3.64 -8.86
N LYS A 39 -11.71 -2.96 -9.93
CA LYS A 39 -10.95 -1.88 -10.59
C LYS A 39 -10.53 -0.82 -9.57
N SER A 40 -11.46 -0.37 -8.74
CA SER A 40 -11.20 0.67 -7.75
C SER A 40 -10.20 0.21 -6.69
N ALA A 41 -10.31 -1.03 -6.22
CA ALA A 41 -9.37 -1.62 -5.27
C ALA A 41 -7.95 -1.77 -5.85
N ILE A 42 -7.83 -2.21 -7.10
CA ILE A 42 -6.55 -2.32 -7.80
C ILE A 42 -5.94 -0.93 -7.97
N LEU A 43 -6.71 0.06 -8.42
CA LEU A 43 -6.21 1.43 -8.60
C LEU A 43 -5.72 2.04 -7.28
N ALA A 44 -6.47 1.88 -6.19
CA ALA A 44 -6.05 2.37 -4.88
C ALA A 44 -4.75 1.71 -4.41
N LYS A 45 -4.59 0.41 -4.66
CA LYS A 45 -3.36 -0.34 -4.32
C LYS A 45 -2.17 0.07 -5.19
N CYS A 46 -2.37 0.22 -6.51
CA CYS A 46 -1.33 0.69 -7.42
C CYS A 46 -0.88 2.11 -7.05
N SER A 47 -1.82 3.02 -6.78
CA SER A 47 -1.46 4.38 -6.38
C SER A 47 -0.71 4.42 -5.06
N LEU A 48 -1.02 3.54 -4.11
CA LEU A 48 -0.21 3.40 -2.90
C LEU A 48 1.21 2.93 -3.24
N TYR A 49 1.37 1.81 -3.93
CA TYR A 49 2.69 1.22 -4.21
C TYR A 49 3.55 2.11 -5.10
N PHE A 50 2.96 2.81 -6.05
CA PHE A 50 3.67 3.73 -6.93
C PHE A 50 3.60 5.18 -6.46
N HIS A 51 3.13 5.45 -5.23
CA HIS A 51 2.95 6.83 -4.74
C HIS A 51 4.22 7.66 -4.89
N THR A 52 5.38 7.09 -4.51
CA THR A 52 6.68 7.75 -4.64
C THR A 52 6.97 8.14 -6.09
N THR A 53 6.85 7.19 -7.02
CA THR A 53 7.09 7.41 -8.45
C THR A 53 6.09 8.42 -9.03
N LEU A 54 4.80 8.27 -8.71
CA LEU A 54 3.74 9.18 -9.16
C LEU A 54 3.98 10.60 -8.66
N SER A 55 4.37 10.76 -7.40
CA SER A 55 4.67 12.09 -6.82
C SER A 55 5.88 12.78 -7.44
N GLN A 56 6.81 12.00 -8.02
CA GLN A 56 8.00 12.53 -8.70
C GLN A 56 7.74 12.83 -10.19
N GLN A 57 6.82 12.10 -10.83
CA GLN A 57 6.57 12.19 -12.27
C GLN A 57 5.32 13.01 -12.64
N ALA A 58 4.35 13.12 -11.74
CA ALA A 58 3.12 13.87 -11.95
C ALA A 58 3.21 15.28 -11.35
N THR A 59 2.53 16.24 -11.98
CA THR A 59 2.32 17.57 -11.38
C THR A 59 1.42 17.47 -10.15
N SER A 60 1.46 18.48 -9.27
CA SER A 60 0.57 18.52 -8.10
C SER A 60 -0.91 18.56 -8.47
N GLY A 61 -1.27 19.03 -9.66
CA GLY A 61 -2.63 18.99 -10.19
C GLY A 61 -3.06 17.57 -10.57
N GLU A 62 -2.22 16.88 -11.34
CA GLU A 62 -2.45 15.48 -11.74
C GLU A 62 -2.49 14.55 -10.54
N MET A 63 -1.55 14.71 -9.59
CA MET A 63 -1.54 13.89 -8.37
C MET A 63 -2.84 14.03 -7.58
N ARG A 64 -3.35 15.26 -7.41
CA ARG A 64 -4.66 15.51 -6.77
C ARG A 64 -5.80 14.86 -7.54
N SER A 65 -5.79 14.95 -8.88
CA SER A 65 -6.78 14.29 -9.73
C SER A 65 -6.76 12.78 -9.52
N ILE A 66 -5.58 12.15 -9.61
CA ILE A 66 -5.40 10.70 -9.43
C ILE A 66 -5.90 10.27 -8.05
N MET A 67 -5.56 11.01 -6.98
CA MET A 67 -6.02 10.69 -5.63
C MET A 67 -7.54 10.88 -5.46
N SER A 68 -8.14 11.88 -6.11
CA SER A 68 -9.58 12.17 -6.01
C SER A 68 -10.48 11.14 -6.70
N GLU A 69 -9.98 10.47 -7.74
CA GLU A 69 -10.71 9.42 -8.46
C GLU A 69 -10.73 8.08 -7.70
N GLN A 70 -9.93 7.94 -6.65
CA GLN A 70 -9.81 6.69 -5.91
C GLN A 70 -10.93 6.56 -4.89
N SER A 71 -11.44 5.34 -4.73
CA SER A 71 -12.40 5.06 -3.66
C SER A 71 -11.80 5.22 -2.27
N VAL A 72 -10.48 5.02 -2.13
CA VAL A 72 -9.73 5.15 -0.87
C VAL A 72 -8.33 5.67 -1.16
N ASP A 73 -7.96 6.78 -0.54
CA ASP A 73 -6.57 7.26 -0.49
C ASP A 73 -5.84 6.60 0.71
N TYR A 74 -5.12 5.52 0.42
CA TYR A 74 -4.34 4.81 1.44
C TYR A 74 -3.13 5.60 1.93
N TYR A 75 -2.52 6.43 1.10
CA TYR A 75 -1.35 7.20 1.50
C TYR A 75 -1.75 8.25 2.53
N HIS A 76 -2.85 8.98 2.29
CA HIS A 76 -3.42 9.91 3.26
C HIS A 76 -3.85 9.21 4.55
N LYS A 77 -4.41 7.98 4.48
CA LYS A 77 -4.70 7.17 5.67
C LYS A 77 -3.45 6.84 6.48
N ILE A 78 -2.34 6.48 5.82
CA ILE A 78 -1.05 6.21 6.47
C ILE A 78 -0.51 7.49 7.13
N GLN A 79 -0.56 8.63 6.44
CA GLN A 79 -0.15 9.92 7.00
C GLN A 79 -0.99 10.29 8.23
N SER A 80 -2.31 10.12 8.15
CA SER A 80 -3.23 10.38 9.26
C SER A 80 -2.97 9.45 10.44
N PHE A 81 -2.73 8.16 10.17
CA PHE A 81 -2.37 7.17 11.19
C PHE A 81 -1.06 7.52 11.88
N GLN A 82 -0.02 7.86 11.11
CA GLN A 82 1.28 8.25 11.63
C GLN A 82 1.17 9.43 12.61
N ARG A 83 0.44 10.49 12.22
CA ARG A 83 0.21 11.66 13.06
C ARG A 83 -0.64 11.36 14.28
N LYS A 84 -1.73 10.58 14.12
CA LYS A 84 -2.68 10.27 15.19
C LYS A 84 -2.05 9.41 16.29
N HIS A 85 -1.21 8.45 15.92
CA HIS A 85 -0.65 7.48 16.87
C HIS A 85 0.76 7.82 17.34
N ASP A 86 1.36 8.90 16.84
CA ASP A 86 2.74 9.31 17.11
C ASP A 86 3.75 8.19 16.76
N VAL A 87 3.57 7.64 15.56
CA VAL A 87 4.45 6.62 15.00
C VAL A 87 5.64 7.30 14.35
N VAL A 88 6.84 6.73 14.50
CA VAL A 88 8.07 7.28 13.94
C VAL A 88 8.06 7.24 12.42
N ALA A 89 7.73 6.06 11.86
CA ALA A 89 7.63 5.86 10.44
C ALA A 89 6.70 4.69 10.09
N VAL A 90 6.06 4.78 8.94
CA VAL A 90 5.36 3.68 8.27
C VAL A 90 6.02 3.47 6.92
N LEU A 91 6.48 2.24 6.66
CA LEU A 91 7.22 1.86 5.47
C LEU A 91 6.52 0.68 4.79
N ILE A 92 6.56 0.63 3.46
CA ILE A 92 6.23 -0.56 2.68
C ILE A 92 7.51 -1.05 2.04
N VAL A 93 7.90 -2.28 2.38
CA VAL A 93 9.14 -2.90 1.95
C VAL A 93 8.83 -4.01 0.94
N PHE A 94 9.44 -3.90 -0.22
CA PHE A 94 9.42 -4.94 -1.25
C PHE A 94 10.60 -5.90 -1.07
N ASP A 95 10.33 -7.20 -1.13
CA ASP A 95 11.33 -8.27 -1.05
C ASP A 95 11.59 -8.85 -2.46
N SER A 96 12.74 -8.51 -3.03
CA SER A 96 13.17 -8.94 -4.36
C SER A 96 13.86 -10.31 -4.36
N ARG A 97 14.06 -10.95 -3.20
CA ARG A 97 14.78 -12.23 -3.10
C ARG A 97 14.11 -13.32 -3.92
N GLY A 98 14.91 -14.06 -4.67
CA GLY A 98 14.42 -15.10 -5.57
C GLY A 98 13.79 -14.59 -6.86
N MET A 99 13.70 -13.26 -7.04
CA MET A 99 13.35 -12.67 -8.33
C MET A 99 14.61 -12.52 -9.16
N LYS A 100 14.64 -13.22 -10.30
CA LYS A 100 15.60 -12.89 -11.35
C LYS A 100 15.01 -11.70 -12.10
N ASP A 101 15.41 -10.49 -11.74
CA ASP A 101 15.10 -9.34 -12.57
C ASP A 101 15.86 -9.51 -13.90
N SER A 102 15.14 -9.97 -14.90
CA SER A 102 15.66 -10.08 -16.27
C SER A 102 15.64 -8.73 -16.97
N GLY A 103 14.96 -7.72 -16.41
CA GLY A 103 14.60 -6.50 -17.10
C GLY A 103 13.77 -6.75 -18.36
N PRO A 104 13.21 -5.69 -18.97
CA PRO A 104 12.71 -5.77 -20.34
C PRO A 104 13.91 -5.74 -21.31
N GLY A 105 14.28 -6.88 -21.91
CA GLY A 105 15.24 -6.91 -23.03
C GLY A 105 16.23 -8.09 -23.05
N TYR A 106 17.12 -8.08 -24.06
CA TYR A 106 18.20 -9.05 -24.22
C TYR A 106 19.31 -8.82 -23.21
N ARG A 107 19.75 -9.89 -22.54
CA ARG A 107 20.85 -9.85 -21.56
C ARG A 107 22.13 -10.36 -22.21
N TYR A 108 23.11 -9.48 -22.37
CA TYR A 108 24.46 -9.87 -22.75
C TYR A 108 25.07 -10.76 -21.65
N SER A 109 25.59 -11.93 -22.04
CA SER A 109 26.09 -12.96 -21.13
C SER A 109 27.28 -12.52 -20.26
N GLY A 110 27.99 -11.45 -20.64
CA GLY A 110 29.09 -10.86 -19.88
C GLY A 110 28.70 -9.73 -18.92
N ARG A 111 27.40 -9.38 -18.79
CA ARG A 111 26.97 -8.31 -17.88
C ARG A 111 27.11 -8.80 -16.43
N LYS A 112 28.04 -8.19 -15.68
CA LYS A 112 28.15 -8.41 -14.21
C LYS A 112 26.78 -8.15 -13.59
N SER A 113 26.29 -9.09 -12.80
CA SER A 113 25.03 -8.91 -12.07
C SER A 113 25.18 -7.68 -11.19
N GLU A 114 24.47 -6.60 -11.51
CA GLU A 114 24.26 -5.52 -10.54
C GLU A 114 23.68 -6.19 -9.29
N THR A 115 24.32 -5.98 -8.14
CA THR A 115 23.84 -6.48 -6.85
C THR A 115 22.51 -5.81 -6.56
N SER A 116 21.43 -6.47 -6.99
CA SER A 116 20.06 -6.04 -6.71
C SER A 116 19.86 -6.01 -5.21
N GLU A 117 19.44 -4.88 -4.65
CA GLU A 117 19.11 -4.78 -3.23
C GLU A 117 17.99 -5.78 -2.92
N GLU A 118 18.22 -6.70 -1.97
CA GLU A 118 17.25 -7.75 -1.59
C GLU A 118 15.92 -7.18 -1.06
N PHE A 119 15.98 -5.98 -0.47
CA PHE A 119 14.82 -5.26 0.03
C PHE A 119 14.86 -3.81 -0.41
N THR A 120 13.71 -3.27 -0.77
CA THR A 120 13.56 -1.88 -1.21
C THR A 120 12.38 -1.22 -0.53
N VAL A 121 12.55 0.00 -0.03
CA VAL A 121 11.43 0.81 0.47
C VAL A 121 10.66 1.38 -0.71
N VAL A 122 9.43 0.92 -0.90
CA VAL A 122 8.53 1.35 -1.98
C VAL A 122 7.74 2.59 -1.57
N VAL A 123 7.28 2.62 -0.32
CA VAL A 123 6.53 3.74 0.26
C VAL A 123 7.12 4.08 1.62
N SER A 124 7.21 5.38 1.92
CA SER A 124 7.64 5.88 3.21
C SER A 124 6.77 7.03 3.70
N CYS A 125 6.42 7.01 4.98
CA CYS A 125 5.77 8.09 5.68
C CYS A 125 6.41 8.29 7.07
N PRO A 126 7.09 9.42 7.35
CA PRO A 126 7.29 10.56 6.45
C PRO A 126 8.26 10.23 5.30
N TYR A 127 8.20 11.03 4.22
CA TYR A 127 9.07 10.85 3.04
C TYR A 127 10.57 10.94 3.37
N ALA A 128 10.94 11.63 4.45
CA ALA A 128 12.34 11.70 4.92
C ALA A 128 12.98 10.32 5.15
N PHE A 129 12.18 9.28 5.44
CA PHE A 129 12.65 7.90 5.57
C PHE A 129 12.85 7.16 4.23
N THR A 130 12.92 7.85 3.08
CA THR A 130 13.54 7.29 1.87
C THR A 130 14.98 7.76 1.64
N GLN A 131 15.46 8.76 2.40
CA GLN A 131 16.83 9.27 2.24
C GLN A 131 17.81 8.40 3.05
N LYS A 132 18.87 7.92 2.38
CA LYS A 132 19.97 7.21 3.06
C LYS A 132 20.80 8.22 3.87
N PRO A 133 21.29 7.88 5.08
CA PRO A 133 21.14 6.59 5.77
C PRO A 133 19.84 6.48 6.57
N LEU A 134 19.12 5.38 6.34
CA LEU A 134 17.94 5.01 7.12
C LEU A 134 18.39 4.38 8.43
N ILE A 135 18.40 5.17 9.50
CA ILE A 135 18.51 4.66 10.87
C ILE A 135 17.42 3.59 11.03
N HIS A 136 17.80 2.38 11.48
CA HIS A 136 16.98 1.15 11.59
C HIS A 136 16.90 0.21 10.37
N TRP A 137 17.40 0.59 9.18
CA TRP A 137 17.18 -0.23 7.98
C TRP A 137 17.69 -1.66 8.09
N ASP A 138 18.94 -1.84 8.53
CA ASP A 138 19.54 -3.16 8.70
C ASP A 138 18.74 -4.01 9.70
N ASN A 139 18.24 -3.38 10.78
CA ASN A 139 17.42 -4.05 11.77
C ASN A 139 16.08 -4.49 11.18
N ILE A 140 15.44 -3.64 10.37
CA ILE A 140 14.19 -3.98 9.68
C ILE A 140 14.40 -5.16 8.73
N GLN A 141 15.43 -5.10 7.88
CA GLN A 141 15.76 -6.19 6.95
C GLN A 141 16.00 -7.50 7.70
N ASN A 142 16.79 -7.47 8.77
CA ASN A 142 17.05 -8.64 9.60
C ASN A 142 15.77 -9.20 10.22
N LYS A 143 14.87 -8.36 10.74
CA LYS A 143 13.59 -8.81 11.30
C LYS A 143 12.65 -9.39 10.26
N ILE A 144 12.62 -8.86 9.04
CA ILE A 144 11.86 -9.46 7.93
C ILE A 144 12.43 -10.84 7.58
N LYS A 145 13.77 -10.99 7.52
CA LYS A 145 14.43 -12.28 7.27
C LYS A 145 14.13 -13.31 8.36
N GLU A 146 14.33 -12.93 9.63
CA GLU A 146 14.12 -13.80 10.80
C GLU A 146 12.68 -14.30 10.91
N ARG A 147 11.70 -13.45 10.59
CA ARG A 147 10.27 -13.72 10.78
C ARG A 147 9.55 -14.10 9.49
N TYR A 148 10.29 -14.38 8.42
CA TYR A 148 9.76 -14.60 7.07
C TYR A 148 8.67 -15.68 7.02
N ALA A 149 8.89 -16.84 7.64
CA ALA A 149 7.92 -17.93 7.64
C ALA A 149 6.58 -17.55 8.31
N GLU A 150 6.63 -16.76 9.37
CA GLU A 150 5.42 -16.25 10.03
C GLU A 150 4.80 -15.06 9.28
N LEU A 151 5.58 -14.30 8.51
CA LEU A 151 5.03 -13.24 7.66
C LEU A 151 4.28 -13.83 6.46
N LEU A 152 4.69 -15.00 5.96
CA LEU A 152 4.05 -15.68 4.84
C LEU A 152 2.61 -16.15 5.14
N THR A 153 2.23 -16.33 6.41
CA THR A 153 0.86 -16.74 6.77
C THR A 153 -0.16 -15.62 6.59
N MET A 154 0.27 -14.35 6.60
CA MET A 154 -0.56 -13.16 6.37
C MET A 154 -1.80 -13.06 7.29
N ASP A 155 -1.76 -13.70 8.45
CA ASP A 155 -2.91 -13.84 9.38
C ASP A 155 -2.83 -12.90 10.58
N LYS A 156 -1.62 -12.47 10.97
CA LYS A 156 -1.39 -11.66 12.17
C LYS A 156 -0.31 -10.61 11.98
N ILE A 157 -0.37 -9.59 12.82
CA ILE A 157 0.68 -8.57 12.95
C ILE A 157 1.79 -9.13 13.86
N ILE A 158 3.04 -9.07 13.40
CA ILE A 158 4.22 -9.53 14.14
C ILE A 158 4.91 -8.35 14.78
N TYR A 159 5.11 -8.39 16.10
CA TYR A 159 5.86 -7.36 16.83
C TYR A 159 7.30 -7.82 17.09
N ALA A 160 8.28 -7.03 16.61
CA ALA A 160 9.70 -7.28 16.82
C ALA A 160 10.34 -6.10 17.56
N LYS A 161 10.91 -6.36 18.74
CA LYS A 161 11.61 -5.34 19.54
C LYS A 161 13.07 -5.26 19.13
N CYS A 162 13.57 -4.04 18.94
CA CYS A 162 15.00 -3.76 18.82
C CYS A 162 15.50 -3.17 20.15
N LEU A 163 16.29 -3.95 20.90
CA LEU A 163 16.84 -3.50 22.17
C LEU A 163 17.94 -2.45 22.00
N LYS A 164 18.70 -2.50 20.90
CA LYS A 164 19.76 -1.54 20.58
C LYS A 164 19.21 -0.13 20.35
N ASP A 165 18.09 -0.06 19.65
CA ASP A 165 17.49 1.19 19.20
C ASP A 165 16.31 1.65 20.07
N LEU A 166 15.98 0.85 21.10
CA LEU A 166 14.81 1.04 21.96
C LEU A 166 13.54 1.30 21.14
N CYS A 167 13.29 0.52 20.09
CA CYS A 167 12.11 0.64 19.24
C CYS A 167 11.40 -0.70 19.05
N THR A 168 10.14 -0.65 18.62
CA THR A 168 9.34 -1.83 18.28
C THR A 168 8.83 -1.68 16.85
N TYR A 169 9.11 -2.68 16.03
CA TYR A 169 8.55 -2.80 14.69
C TYR A 169 7.28 -3.65 14.74
N ALA A 170 6.18 -3.15 14.19
CA ALA A 170 5.05 -4.00 13.82
C ALA A 170 5.17 -4.31 12.32
N LEU A 171 5.22 -5.60 11.99
CA LEU A 171 5.37 -6.12 10.63
C LEU A 171 4.10 -6.86 10.23
N TYR A 172 3.63 -6.61 9.02
CA TYR A 172 2.48 -7.33 8.43
C TYR A 172 2.66 -7.46 6.93
N ASN A 173 2.50 -8.66 6.38
CA ASN A 173 2.54 -8.84 4.92
C ASN A 173 1.20 -8.44 4.32
N MET A 174 1.24 -7.41 3.46
CA MET A 174 0.09 -6.98 2.66
C MET A 174 -0.04 -7.82 1.38
N ASP A 175 1.10 -8.31 0.87
CA ASP A 175 1.23 -9.26 -0.23
C ASP A 175 2.40 -10.22 0.09
N PRO A 176 2.54 -11.35 -0.64
CA PRO A 176 3.65 -12.28 -0.42
C PRO A 176 5.05 -11.65 -0.47
N LYS A 177 5.20 -10.51 -1.15
CA LYS A 177 6.46 -9.77 -1.32
C LYS A 177 6.42 -8.33 -0.80
N MET A 178 5.32 -7.89 -0.19
CA MET A 178 5.17 -6.53 0.33
C MET A 178 4.89 -6.58 1.83
N THR A 179 5.84 -6.09 2.63
CA THR A 179 5.73 -6.01 4.08
C THR A 179 5.49 -4.57 4.51
N LEU A 180 4.37 -4.33 5.19
CA LEU A 180 4.10 -3.10 5.93
C LEU A 180 4.88 -3.13 7.24
N VAL A 181 5.68 -2.10 7.48
CA VAL A 181 6.50 -1.94 8.69
C VAL A 181 6.12 -0.65 9.37
N THR A 182 5.74 -0.73 10.64
CA THR A 182 5.43 0.42 11.49
C THR A 182 6.50 0.52 12.57
N ASN A 183 7.29 1.60 12.57
CA ASN A 183 8.30 1.87 13.59
C ASN A 183 7.70 2.69 14.74
N MET A 184 7.63 2.08 15.92
CA MET A 184 7.11 2.71 17.12
C MET A 184 8.21 2.87 18.15
N ARG A 185 8.30 4.06 18.75
CA ARG A 185 9.06 4.25 19.99
C ARG A 185 8.21 3.83 21.19
N PRO A 186 8.83 3.34 22.27
CA PRO A 186 8.14 3.09 23.51
C PRO A 186 7.57 4.41 24.03
N LYS A 187 6.24 4.51 24.12
CA LYS A 187 5.61 5.59 24.87
C LYS A 187 5.99 5.43 26.35
N ASN A 188 6.29 6.54 27.02
CA ASN A 188 6.44 6.58 28.47
C ASN A 188 5.26 5.84 29.13
N ARG A 189 5.52 5.06 30.18
CA ARG A 189 4.63 4.04 30.79
C ARG A 189 3.18 4.46 31.14
N ARG A 190 2.78 5.72 30.94
CA ARG A 190 1.44 6.25 31.26
C ARG A 190 0.36 5.98 30.20
N THR A 191 0.71 5.69 28.94
CA THR A 191 -0.26 5.53 27.82
C THR A 191 -0.49 4.07 27.38
N ARG A 192 -0.10 3.09 28.20
CA ARG A 192 -0.25 1.67 27.87
C ARG A 192 -1.70 1.15 27.94
N LYS A 193 -2.62 1.90 28.57
CA LYS A 193 -4.02 1.49 28.75
C LYS A 193 -4.92 1.74 27.52
N ASP A 194 -4.52 2.61 26.60
CA ASP A 194 -5.40 3.05 25.50
C ASP A 194 -5.32 2.19 24.24
N MET A 195 -4.23 1.42 24.03
CA MET A 195 -4.11 0.54 22.86
C MET A 195 -4.79 -0.81 23.03
N SER A 196 -5.15 -1.19 24.25
CA SER A 196 -5.87 -2.44 24.55
C SER A 196 -7.39 -2.35 24.37
N LEU A 197 -7.93 -1.16 24.03
CA LEU A 197 -9.38 -0.93 23.97
C LEU A 197 -9.95 -0.80 22.54
N HIS A 198 -9.13 -1.00 21.49
CA HIS A 198 -9.58 -0.88 20.09
C HIS A 198 -9.13 -2.03 19.18
N LEU A 199 -8.94 -3.23 19.73
CA LEU A 199 -8.95 -4.48 18.96
C LEU A 199 -10.31 -5.15 19.11
#